data_AF-A0A382P620-F1
#
_entry.id   AF-A0A382P620-F1
#
_cell.length_a   1.000
_cell.length_b   1.000
_cell.length_c   1.000
_cell.angle_alpha   90.00
_cell.angle_beta   90.00
_cell.angle_gamma   90.00
#
_symmetry.space_group_name_H-M   'P 1'
#
loop_
_entity.id
_entity.type
_entity.pdbx_description
1 polymer ?
#
loop_
_entity_poly.entity_id
_entity_poly.type
_entity_poly.pdbx_seq_one_letter_code
_entity_poly.pdbx_strand_id
1 'polypeptide(L)'
;MILLIGNFLSKHGLNPTSIEDLAIVLSEKYEVKTSSDKYSSLLRLLDMAKCVISNRMGCKLIIVDVFSTRALVFSCLVILLAKWFKIPYVPILQGGNLPERFKKHPIIFNFLFSEARKIISPSKYLQASSQHINFPITVIPNYIDVKKYSFKIRQEIKPNLLWVRAIHSIYNPSMAIHVLDQIRKIYP
;
A
#
# COMPACT_ATOMS: atom_id res chain seq x y z
N MET A 1 17.16 -12.03 6.71
CA MET A 1 16.23 -11.72 5.63
C MET A 1 14.83 -11.27 6.09
N ILE A 2 14.30 -10.22 5.49
CA ILE A 2 12.90 -9.78 5.51
C ILE A 2 12.30 -10.03 4.12
N LEU A 3 11.07 -10.55 4.05
CA LEU A 3 10.31 -10.62 2.80
C LEU A 3 9.35 -9.43 2.72
N LEU A 4 9.44 -8.64 1.66
CA LEU A 4 8.49 -7.58 1.33
C LEU A 4 7.62 -8.03 0.17
N ILE A 5 6.31 -8.14 0.42
CA ILE A 5 5.36 -8.65 -0.57
C ILE A 5 4.25 -7.62 -0.76
N GLY A 6 4.15 -7.06 -1.96
CA GLY A 6 3.16 -6.06 -2.34
C GLY A 6 3.12 -5.94 -3.85
N ASN A 7 2.63 -4.83 -4.41
CA ASN A 7 2.60 -4.69 -5.87
C ASN A 7 3.89 -4.04 -6.41
N PHE A 8 4.86 -4.88 -6.80
CA PHE A 8 6.13 -4.46 -7.43
C PHE A 8 5.99 -4.45 -8.97
N LEU A 9 5.20 -3.53 -9.50
CA LEU A 9 4.81 -3.53 -10.92
C LEU A 9 5.31 -2.31 -11.70
N SER A 10 6.05 -1.41 -11.07
CA SER A 10 6.61 -0.22 -11.74
C SER A 10 7.43 -0.55 -12.99
N LYS A 11 8.16 -1.68 -12.97
CA LYS A 11 8.93 -2.17 -14.13
C LYS A 11 8.08 -2.47 -15.38
N HIS A 12 6.77 -2.60 -15.21
CA HIS A 12 5.79 -2.78 -16.30
C HIS A 12 5.07 -1.49 -16.67
N GLY A 13 5.55 -0.33 -16.20
CA GLY A 13 4.95 0.98 -16.47
C GLY A 13 3.74 1.32 -15.60
N LEU A 14 3.43 0.51 -14.58
CA LEU A 14 2.39 0.82 -13.60
C LEU A 14 2.90 1.81 -12.55
N ASN A 15 1.98 2.51 -11.88
CA ASN A 15 2.38 3.47 -10.85
C ASN A 15 3.12 2.76 -9.71
N PRO A 16 4.30 3.25 -9.29
CA PRO A 16 5.03 2.68 -8.17
C PRO A 16 4.18 2.80 -6.90
N THR A 17 4.31 1.81 -6.03
CA THR A 17 3.65 1.80 -4.72
C THR A 17 4.67 2.07 -3.62
N SER A 18 4.19 2.52 -2.45
CA SER A 18 5.07 2.87 -1.32
C SER A 18 5.95 1.71 -0.84
N ILE A 19 5.57 0.46 -1.12
CA ILE A 19 6.36 -0.72 -0.76
C ILE A 19 7.63 -0.84 -1.62
N GLU A 20 7.63 -0.29 -2.85
CA GLU A 20 8.82 -0.29 -3.71
C GLU A 20 9.89 0.64 -3.13
N ASP A 21 9.50 1.86 -2.75
CA ASP A 21 10.40 2.79 -2.06
C ASP A 21 10.86 2.20 -0.72
N LEU A 22 9.94 1.62 0.06
CA LEU A 22 10.26 0.97 1.33
C LEU A 22 11.29 -0.16 1.17
N ALA A 23 11.22 -0.93 0.09
CA ALA A 23 12.19 -1.99 -0.18
C ALA A 23 13.60 -1.43 -0.38
N ILE A 24 13.74 -0.33 -1.10
CA ILE A 24 15.03 0.37 -1.31
C ILE A 24 15.58 0.82 0.04
N VAL A 25 14.82 1.60 0.81
CA VAL A 25 15.29 2.14 2.10
C VAL A 25 15.61 1.02 3.10
N LEU A 26 14.81 -0.04 3.17
CA LEU A 26 15.10 -1.16 4.09
C LEU A 26 16.33 -1.97 3.66
N SER A 27 16.60 -2.08 2.37
CA SER A 27 17.77 -2.82 1.86
C SER A 27 19.11 -2.21 2.27
N GLU A 28 19.13 -0.93 2.65
CA GLU A 28 20.34 -0.27 3.17
C GLU A 28 20.77 -0.82 4.54
N LYS A 29 19.84 -1.42 5.29
CA LYS A 29 20.07 -1.87 6.68
C LYS A 29 19.80 -3.35 6.92
N TYR A 30 19.01 -3.97 6.05
CA TYR A 30 18.56 -5.34 6.20
C TYR A 30 18.68 -6.09 4.88
N GLU A 31 18.94 -7.39 4.98
CA GLU A 31 18.75 -8.28 3.84
C GLU A 31 17.25 -8.37 3.51
N VAL A 32 16.87 -7.83 2.35
CA VAL A 32 15.48 -7.75 1.88
C VAL A 32 15.33 -8.57 0.60
N LYS A 33 14.27 -9.38 0.52
CA LYS A 33 13.80 -9.95 -0.75
C LYS A 33 12.39 -9.48 -1.04
N THR A 34 12.15 -9.14 -2.30
CA THR A 34 10.84 -8.74 -2.81
C THR A 34 10.27 -9.83 -3.72
N SER A 35 8.96 -9.82 -3.92
CA SER A 35 8.25 -10.70 -4.86
C SER A 35 6.97 -10.00 -5.31
N SER A 36 6.32 -10.50 -6.36
CA SER A 36 5.12 -9.94 -7.04
C SER A 36 5.41 -9.11 -8.28
N ASP A 37 6.51 -9.39 -8.96
CA ASP A 37 6.93 -8.63 -10.13
C ASP A 37 6.31 -9.13 -11.45
N LYS A 38 5.44 -10.14 -11.41
CA LYS A 38 4.81 -10.74 -12.60
C LYS A 38 3.57 -9.96 -13.01
N TYR A 39 3.38 -9.74 -14.31
CA TYR A 39 2.23 -9.00 -14.83
C TYR A 39 0.91 -9.78 -14.68
N SER A 40 0.92 -11.09 -14.98
CA SER A 40 -0.26 -11.95 -14.79
C SER A 40 -0.53 -12.22 -13.32
N SER A 41 -1.78 -12.02 -12.88
CA SER A 41 -2.21 -12.22 -11.49
C SER A 41 -1.94 -13.65 -10.99
N LEU A 42 -2.12 -14.67 -11.83
CA LEU A 42 -1.88 -16.07 -11.43
C LEU A 42 -0.38 -16.34 -11.25
N LEU A 43 0.44 -15.93 -12.21
CA LEU A 43 1.90 -16.07 -12.11
C LEU A 43 2.45 -15.29 -10.93
N ARG A 44 1.87 -14.13 -10.63
CA ARG A 44 2.21 -13.31 -9.47
C ARG A 44 1.87 -14.01 -8.14
N LEU A 45 0.71 -14.64 -8.05
CA LEU A 45 0.32 -15.44 -6.89
C LEU A 45 1.30 -16.59 -6.64
N LEU A 46 1.67 -17.32 -7.70
CA LEU A 46 2.64 -18.41 -7.63
C LEU A 46 4.05 -17.91 -7.27
N ASP A 47 4.46 -16.76 -7.81
CA ASP A 47 5.72 -16.10 -7.49
C ASP A 47 5.82 -15.77 -5.99
N MET A 48 4.77 -15.15 -5.43
CA MET A 48 4.69 -14.86 -4.00
C MET A 48 4.76 -16.13 -3.14
N ALA A 49 4.00 -17.17 -3.51
CA ALA A 49 3.99 -18.44 -2.79
C ALA A 49 5.37 -19.10 -2.81
N LYS A 50 5.99 -19.19 -3.99
CA LYS A 50 7.34 -19.74 -4.17
C LYS A 50 8.35 -18.94 -3.35
N CYS A 51 8.26 -17.61 -3.35
CA CYS A 51 9.14 -16.76 -2.55
C CYS A 51 9.07 -17.09 -1.06
N VAL A 52 7.86 -17.20 -0.49
CA VAL A 52 7.70 -17.56 0.92
C VAL A 52 8.23 -18.97 1.20
N ILE A 53 7.85 -19.96 0.38
CA ILE A 53 8.23 -21.37 0.57
C ILE A 53 9.75 -21.56 0.49
N SER A 54 10.41 -20.98 -0.52
CA SER A 54 11.86 -21.13 -0.73
C SER A 54 12.68 -20.44 0.35
N ASN A 55 12.15 -19.38 0.97
CA ASN A 55 12.87 -18.59 1.97
C ASN A 55 12.44 -18.89 3.42
N ARG A 56 11.54 -19.86 3.63
CA ARG A 56 10.90 -20.13 4.93
C ARG A 56 11.88 -20.33 6.10
N MET A 57 13.04 -20.93 5.86
CA MET A 57 14.02 -21.23 6.92
C MET A 57 14.84 -20.02 7.37
N GLY A 58 15.06 -19.04 6.48
CA GLY A 58 15.89 -17.85 6.76
C GLY A 58 15.09 -16.55 6.93
N CYS A 59 13.78 -16.59 6.70
CA CYS A 59 12.90 -15.45 6.81
C CYS A 59 12.60 -15.13 8.28
N LYS A 60 12.94 -13.92 8.72
CA LYS A 60 12.67 -13.45 10.09
C LYS A 60 11.34 -12.71 10.22
N LEU A 61 10.86 -12.12 9.12
CA LEU A 61 9.66 -11.29 9.09
C LEU A 61 9.13 -11.18 7.66
N ILE A 62 7.80 -11.30 7.52
CA ILE A 62 7.09 -10.96 6.28
C ILE A 62 6.35 -9.65 6.47
N ILE A 63 6.59 -8.68 5.61
CA ILE A 63 5.82 -7.45 5.53
C ILE A 63 4.98 -7.55 4.25
N VAL A 64 3.67 -7.44 4.37
CA VAL A 64 2.74 -7.67 3.26
C VAL A 64 1.70 -6.56 3.11
N ASP A 65 1.53 -6.03 1.91
CA ASP A 65 0.45 -5.08 1.62
C ASP A 65 -0.92 -5.79 1.54
N VAL A 66 -1.91 -5.20 2.18
CA VAL A 66 -3.31 -5.63 2.17
C VAL A 66 -4.15 -4.58 1.46
N PHE A 67 -4.57 -4.87 0.23
CA PHE A 67 -5.39 -3.96 -0.57
C PHE A 67 -6.89 -4.27 -0.46
N SER A 68 -7.74 -3.26 -0.65
CA SER A 68 -9.21 -3.44 -0.72
C SER A 68 -9.72 -4.06 -2.03
N THR A 69 -8.85 -4.29 -3.02
CA THR A 69 -9.20 -4.76 -4.36
C THR A 69 -9.08 -6.29 -4.47
N ARG A 70 -9.10 -6.84 -5.70
CA ARG A 70 -8.83 -8.27 -5.96
C ARG A 70 -7.45 -8.71 -5.45
N ALA A 71 -6.53 -7.78 -5.25
CA ALA A 71 -5.22 -8.05 -4.66
C ALA A 71 -5.28 -8.54 -3.20
N LEU A 72 -6.44 -8.48 -2.53
CA LEU A 72 -6.65 -9.09 -1.21
C LEU A 72 -6.29 -10.59 -1.19
N VAL A 73 -6.58 -11.31 -2.27
CA VAL A 73 -6.28 -12.75 -2.41
C VAL A 73 -4.78 -13.03 -2.23
N PHE A 74 -3.91 -12.14 -2.70
CA PHE A 74 -2.47 -12.25 -2.55
C PHE A 74 -2.07 -12.23 -1.06
N SER A 75 -2.58 -11.24 -0.31
CA SER A 75 -2.29 -11.13 1.11
C SER A 75 -2.81 -12.33 1.92
N CYS A 76 -3.99 -12.87 1.56
CA CYS A 76 -4.52 -14.08 2.20
C CYS A 76 -3.58 -15.28 2.02
N LEU A 77 -3.08 -15.52 0.80
CA LEU A 77 -2.16 -16.63 0.54
C LEU A 77 -0.84 -16.45 1.29
N VAL A 78 -0.27 -15.26 1.25
CA VAL A 78 1.00 -14.95 1.92
C VAL A 78 0.88 -15.16 3.43
N ILE A 79 -0.20 -14.68 4.04
CA ILE A 79 -0.44 -14.82 5.48
C ILE A 79 -0.76 -16.26 5.86
N LEU A 80 -1.48 -17.01 5.01
CA LEU A 80 -1.68 -18.45 5.21
C LEU A 80 -0.35 -19.20 5.28
N LEU A 81 0.55 -18.94 4.34
CA LEU A 81 1.88 -19.54 4.33
C LEU A 81 2.74 -19.06 5.51
N ALA A 82 2.65 -17.78 5.88
CA ALA A 82 3.33 -17.24 7.04
C ALA A 82 2.93 -17.97 8.32
N LYS A 83 1.63 -18.17 8.54
CA LYS A 83 1.08 -18.93 9.68
C LYS A 83 1.51 -20.39 9.66
N TRP A 84 1.40 -21.04 8.49
CA TRP A 84 1.81 -22.44 8.32
C TRP A 84 3.28 -22.67 8.70
N PHE A 85 4.16 -21.76 8.26
CA PHE A 85 5.60 -21.84 8.56
C PHE A 85 6.00 -21.14 9.86
N LYS A 86 5.04 -20.62 10.64
CA LYS A 86 5.26 -19.86 11.89
C LYS A 86 6.21 -18.66 11.71
N ILE A 87 6.15 -18.01 10.56
CA ILE A 87 6.95 -16.82 10.26
C ILE A 87 6.18 -15.59 10.75
N PRO A 88 6.79 -14.73 11.60
CA PRO A 88 6.16 -13.48 12.01
C PRO A 88 5.80 -12.62 10.80
N TYR A 89 4.65 -11.95 10.85
CA TYR A 89 4.22 -11.11 9.75
C TYR A 89 3.54 -9.81 10.21
N VAL A 90 3.58 -8.81 9.33
CA VAL A 90 3.04 -7.47 9.52
C VAL A 90 2.25 -7.06 8.26
N PRO A 91 0.91 -7.05 8.31
CA PRO A 91 0.09 -6.47 7.25
C PRO A 91 0.16 -4.93 7.26
N ILE A 92 0.36 -4.35 6.08
CA ILE A 92 0.24 -2.92 5.81
C ILE A 92 -1.07 -2.68 5.06
N LEU A 93 -1.99 -1.96 5.68
CA LEU A 93 -3.31 -1.67 5.14
C LEU A 93 -3.24 -0.60 4.06
N GLN A 94 -3.54 -0.96 2.83
CA GLN A 94 -3.53 -0.09 1.66
C GLN A 94 -4.94 0.06 1.07
N GLY A 95 -5.40 1.30 0.91
CA GLY A 95 -6.62 1.61 0.17
C GLY A 95 -7.80 2.08 1.04
N GLY A 96 -8.46 3.14 0.59
CA GLY A 96 -9.53 3.80 1.33
C GLY A 96 -10.83 2.99 1.44
N ASN A 97 -11.02 1.95 0.62
CA ASN A 97 -12.24 1.13 0.66
C ASN A 97 -12.11 -0.12 1.55
N LEU A 98 -11.02 -0.25 2.32
CA LEU A 98 -10.85 -1.31 3.30
C LEU A 98 -11.98 -1.36 4.35
N PRO A 99 -12.52 -0.23 4.85
CA PRO A 99 -13.59 -0.25 5.88
C PRO A 99 -14.84 -1.00 5.43
N GLU A 100 -15.28 -0.75 4.20
CA GLU A 100 -16.41 -1.47 3.61
C GLU A 100 -16.07 -2.94 3.34
N ARG A 101 -14.80 -3.22 3.01
CA ARG A 101 -14.34 -4.60 2.83
C ARG A 101 -14.32 -5.36 4.16
N PHE A 102 -13.95 -4.72 5.27
CA PHE A 102 -13.98 -5.30 6.62
C PHE A 102 -15.39 -5.78 6.97
N LYS A 103 -16.39 -4.90 6.81
CA LYS A 103 -17.80 -5.21 7.07
C LYS A 103 -18.31 -6.36 6.21
N LYS A 104 -17.94 -6.37 4.92
CA LYS A 104 -18.42 -7.39 3.97
C LYS A 104 -17.75 -8.76 4.18
N HIS A 105 -16.52 -8.80 4.66
CA HIS A 105 -15.71 -10.02 4.78
C HIS A 105 -15.01 -10.16 6.14
N PRO A 106 -15.73 -10.13 7.27
CA PRO A 106 -15.13 -10.08 8.60
C PRO A 106 -14.23 -11.29 8.90
N ILE A 107 -14.62 -12.48 8.42
CA ILE A 107 -13.84 -13.72 8.59
C ILE A 107 -12.45 -13.60 7.97
N ILE A 108 -12.36 -13.01 6.76
CA ILE A 108 -11.08 -12.84 6.07
C ILE A 108 -10.17 -11.92 6.87
N PHE A 109 -10.68 -10.79 7.34
CA PHE A 109 -9.85 -9.84 8.08
C PHE A 109 -9.49 -10.32 9.47
N ASN A 110 -10.37 -11.04 10.16
CA ASN A 110 -10.01 -11.73 11.39
C ASN A 110 -8.88 -12.72 11.15
N PHE A 111 -8.90 -13.47 10.04
CA PHE A 111 -7.80 -14.34 9.65
C PHE A 111 -6.51 -13.57 9.33
N LEU A 112 -6.60 -12.46 8.58
CA LEU A 112 -5.41 -11.67 8.24
C LEU A 112 -4.75 -11.04 9.48
N PHE A 113 -5.56 -10.68 10.47
CA PHE A 113 -5.11 -9.93 11.65
C PHE A 113 -4.79 -10.81 12.85
N SER A 114 -5.37 -12.01 12.95
CA SER A 114 -5.07 -12.91 14.06
C SER A 114 -3.61 -13.36 14.00
N GLU A 115 -2.88 -13.25 15.11
CA GLU A 115 -1.44 -13.55 15.22
C GLU A 115 -0.51 -12.59 14.45
N ALA A 116 -1.04 -11.53 13.83
CA ALA A 116 -0.21 -10.50 13.23
C ALA A 116 0.65 -9.84 14.32
N ARG A 117 1.96 -9.70 14.08
CA ARG A 117 2.87 -9.03 15.03
C ARG A 117 2.47 -7.58 15.25
N LYS A 118 2.04 -6.92 14.16
CA LYS A 118 1.51 -5.56 14.16
C LYS A 118 0.69 -5.35 12.90
N ILE A 119 -0.37 -4.56 12.99
CA ILE A 119 -1.12 -4.10 11.81
C ILE A 119 -0.80 -2.62 11.62
N ILE A 120 -0.32 -2.27 10.42
CA ILE A 120 0.13 -0.92 10.10
C ILE A 120 -0.84 -0.29 9.11
N SER A 121 -1.08 1.01 9.23
CA SER A 121 -1.81 1.80 8.25
C SER A 121 -1.12 3.14 7.97
N PRO A 122 -1.17 3.67 6.74
CA PRO A 122 -0.59 4.97 6.41
C PRO A 122 -1.41 6.16 6.91
N SER A 123 -2.62 5.96 7.43
CA SER A 123 -3.49 7.08 7.80
C SER A 123 -4.32 6.82 9.06
N LYS A 124 -4.61 7.90 9.79
CA LYS A 124 -5.58 7.89 10.90
C LYS A 124 -6.99 7.55 10.43
N TYR A 125 -7.33 7.81 9.17
CA TYR A 125 -8.63 7.46 8.61
C TYR A 125 -8.92 5.96 8.75
N LEU A 126 -8.00 5.12 8.29
CA LEU A 126 -8.17 3.66 8.38
C LEU A 126 -8.22 3.19 9.83
N GLN A 127 -7.36 3.72 10.69
CA GLN A 127 -7.41 3.43 12.13
C GLN A 127 -8.78 3.77 12.75
N ALA A 128 -9.31 4.97 12.49
CA ALA A 128 -10.61 5.40 13.01
C ALA A 128 -11.77 4.58 12.42
N SER A 129 -11.70 4.27 11.12
CA SER A 129 -12.74 3.48 10.45
C SER A 129 -12.77 2.01 10.88
N SER A 130 -11.71 1.50 11.50
CA SER A 130 -11.55 0.13 11.99
C SER A 130 -11.87 -0.02 13.48
N GLN A 131 -12.47 0.98 14.14
CA GLN A 131 -12.77 0.91 15.59
C GLN A 131 -13.66 -0.28 15.99
N HIS A 132 -14.44 -0.82 15.06
CA HIS A 132 -15.28 -2.01 15.26
C HIS A 132 -14.51 -3.32 15.13
N ILE A 133 -13.21 -3.26 14.84
CA ILE A 133 -12.33 -4.41 14.69
C ILE A 133 -11.52 -4.54 15.98
N ASN A 134 -11.49 -5.74 16.55
CA ASN A 134 -10.80 -6.03 17.82
C ASN A 134 -9.26 -6.01 17.74
N PHE A 135 -8.70 -5.46 16.67
CA PHE A 135 -7.26 -5.48 16.42
C PHE A 135 -6.68 -4.07 16.38
N PRO A 136 -5.67 -3.76 17.21
CA PRO A 136 -5.08 -2.44 17.27
C PRO A 136 -4.27 -2.15 16.01
N ILE A 137 -4.63 -1.08 15.29
CA ILE A 137 -3.91 -0.59 14.12
C ILE A 137 -2.96 0.52 14.55
N THR A 138 -1.69 0.43 14.15
CA THR A 138 -0.70 1.49 14.34
C THR A 138 -0.55 2.30 13.07
N VAL A 139 -0.63 3.62 13.21
CA VAL A 139 -0.47 4.55 12.10
C VAL A 139 1.02 4.83 11.91
N ILE A 140 1.55 4.49 10.74
CA ILE A 140 2.87 4.91 10.26
C ILE A 140 2.64 5.60 8.92
N PRO A 141 2.71 6.94 8.84
CA PRO A 141 2.40 7.65 7.61
C PRO A 141 3.38 7.28 6.49
N ASN A 142 2.89 7.35 5.24
CA ASN A 142 3.78 7.26 4.09
C ASN A 142 4.83 8.37 4.17
N TYR A 143 6.09 7.99 3.98
CA TYR A 143 7.20 8.94 4.04
C TYR A 143 7.41 9.60 2.69
N ILE A 144 7.98 10.80 2.72
CA ILE A 144 8.52 11.48 1.55
C ILE A 144 9.96 11.87 1.86
N ASP A 145 10.83 11.83 0.86
CA ASP A 145 12.18 12.37 1.00
C ASP A 145 12.13 13.88 0.88
N VAL A 146 12.15 14.57 2.02
CA VAL A 146 12.05 16.03 2.10
C VAL A 146 13.18 16.73 1.33
N LYS A 147 14.34 16.07 1.13
CA LYS A 147 15.46 16.60 0.34
C LYS A 147 15.12 16.75 -1.14
N LYS A 148 14.15 15.97 -1.66
CA LYS A 148 13.65 16.09 -3.04
C LYS A 148 12.65 17.24 -3.22
N TYR A 149 12.16 17.84 -2.13
CA TYR A 149 11.11 18.85 -2.15
C TYR A 149 11.59 20.15 -1.52
N SER A 150 12.49 20.84 -2.21
CA SER A 150 12.95 22.17 -1.78
C SER A 150 11.77 23.14 -1.70
N PHE A 151 11.62 23.78 -0.54
CA PHE A 151 10.62 24.82 -0.36
C PHE A 151 10.92 26.01 -1.28
N LYS A 152 9.91 26.47 -2.02
CA LYS A 152 10.01 27.61 -2.92
C LYS A 152 9.00 28.68 -2.52
N ILE A 153 9.50 29.78 -1.96
CA ILE A 153 8.69 30.99 -1.71
C ILE A 153 8.35 31.61 -3.06
N ARG A 154 7.05 31.89 -3.29
CA ARG A 154 6.57 32.55 -4.50
C ARG A 154 6.26 34.01 -4.19
N GLN A 155 6.95 34.94 -4.85
CA GLN A 155 6.66 36.37 -4.75
C GLN A 155 5.44 36.77 -5.58
N GLU A 156 5.24 36.10 -6.72
CA GLU A 156 4.07 36.25 -7.58
C GLU A 156 3.29 34.94 -7.65
N ILE A 157 1.97 35.01 -7.46
CA ILE A 157 1.07 33.86 -7.51
C ILE A 157 0.37 33.85 -8.86
N LYS A 158 0.37 32.69 -9.55
CA LYS A 158 -0.35 32.44 -10.79
C LYS A 158 -1.22 31.18 -10.65
N PRO A 159 -2.43 31.13 -11.24
CA PRO A 159 -3.37 30.02 -11.09
C PRO A 159 -2.99 28.81 -11.96
N ASN A 160 -1.80 28.25 -11.74
CA ASN A 160 -1.37 27.04 -12.45
C ASN A 160 -1.99 25.81 -11.78
N LEU A 161 -2.87 25.12 -12.51
CA LEU A 161 -3.49 23.88 -12.04
C LEU A 161 -2.64 22.67 -12.44
N LEU A 162 -2.31 21.83 -11.47
CA LEU A 162 -1.58 20.57 -11.68
C LEU A 162 -2.42 19.40 -11.17
N TRP A 163 -2.74 18.46 -12.06
CA TRP A 163 -3.47 17.23 -11.75
C TRP A 163 -2.53 16.02 -11.78
N VAL A 164 -2.36 15.37 -10.63
CA VAL A 164 -1.41 14.25 -10.43
C VAL A 164 -2.12 12.95 -10.00
N ARG A 165 -3.32 12.73 -10.54
CA ARG A 165 -4.14 11.53 -10.29
C ARG A 165 -4.55 10.88 -11.61
N ALA A 166 -4.94 9.62 -11.55
CA ALA A 166 -5.52 8.95 -12.71
C ALA A 166 -6.82 9.65 -13.14
N ILE A 167 -7.10 9.67 -14.43
CA ILE A 167 -8.38 10.13 -14.99
C ILE A 167 -9.41 9.00 -14.79
N HIS A 168 -9.88 8.85 -13.56
CA HIS A 168 -10.83 7.82 -13.16
C HIS A 168 -11.95 8.45 -12.32
N SER A 169 -13.19 7.97 -12.49
CA SER A 169 -14.40 8.51 -11.85
C SER A 169 -14.27 8.68 -10.32
N ILE A 170 -13.64 7.72 -9.64
CA ILE A 170 -13.34 7.79 -8.19
C ILE A 170 -12.62 9.08 -7.75
N TYR A 171 -11.83 9.71 -8.62
CA TYR A 171 -11.14 10.97 -8.31
C TYR A 171 -11.90 12.20 -8.78
N ASN A 172 -13.02 12.03 -9.51
CA ASN A 172 -13.80 13.11 -10.09
C ASN A 172 -12.94 14.14 -10.87
N PRO A 173 -12.27 13.73 -11.98
CA PRO A 173 -11.35 14.60 -12.70
C PRO A 173 -12.00 15.86 -13.28
N SER A 174 -13.31 15.85 -13.56
CA SER A 174 -14.04 17.04 -14.04
C SER A 174 -14.08 18.15 -12.99
N MET A 175 -13.99 17.81 -11.70
CA MET A 175 -13.90 18.80 -10.62
C MET A 175 -12.71 19.75 -10.82
N ALA A 176 -11.57 19.25 -11.31
CA ALA A 176 -10.40 20.07 -11.58
C ALA A 176 -10.70 21.15 -12.64
N ILE A 177 -11.48 20.81 -13.67
CA ILE A 177 -11.89 21.73 -14.74
C ILE A 177 -12.88 22.75 -14.21
N HIS A 178 -13.88 22.33 -13.42
CA HIS A 178 -14.85 23.24 -12.82
C HIS A 178 -14.18 24.24 -11.88
N VAL A 179 -13.20 23.80 -11.10
CA VAL A 179 -12.39 24.68 -10.24
C VAL A 179 -11.60 25.68 -11.08
N LEU A 180 -10.97 25.24 -12.18
CA LEU A 180 -10.24 26.13 -13.08
C LEU A 180 -11.16 27.20 -13.68
N ASP A 181 -12.35 26.83 -14.14
CA ASP A 181 -13.35 27.76 -14.67
C ASP A 181 -13.69 28.87 -13.66
N GLN A 182 -13.91 28.52 -12.39
CA GLN A 182 -14.19 29.52 -11.36
C GLN A 182 -12.98 30.41 -11.05
N ILE A 183 -11.77 29.84 -10.99
CA ILE A 183 -10.55 30.61 -10.71
C ILE A 183 -10.28 31.63 -11.83
N ARG A 184 -10.52 31.26 -13.09
CA ARG A 184 -10.29 32.14 -14.25
C ARG A 184 -11.20 33.37 -14.31
N LYS A 185 -12.34 33.35 -13.61
CA LYS A 185 -13.20 34.53 -13.47
C LYS A 185 -12.53 35.65 -12.67
N ILE A 186 -11.59 35.30 -11.79
CA ILE A 186 -10.86 36.22 -10.91
C ILE A 186 -9.42 36.43 -11.42
N TYR A 187 -8.81 35.38 -11.98
CA TYR A 187 -7.44 35.35 -12.48
C TYR A 187 -7.40 34.80 -13.93
N PRO A 188 -7.67 35.64 -14.96
CA PRO A 188 -7.87 35.21 -16.35
C PRO A 188 -6.68 34.52 -17.02
#